data_AF-A0A1G1EXA9-F1
#
_entry.id   AF-A0A1G1EXA9-F1
#
_cell.length_a   1.000
_cell.length_b   1.000
_cell.length_c   1.000
_cell.angle_alpha   90.00
_cell.angle_beta   90.00
_cell.angle_gamma   90.00
#
_symmetry.space_group_name_H-M   'P 1'
#
loop_
_entity.id
_entity.type
_entity.pdbx_description
1 polymer ?
#
loop_
_entity_poly.entity_id
_entity_poly.type
_entity_poly.pdbx_seq_one_letter_code
_entity_poly.pdbx_strand_id
1 'polypeptide(L)' 'MYLPEDILLELKRKSNKEKTTIAHIIRNAVSDFLKREKEKDWEKDPLWNMVGAGSSQGGNISEEHDKYLYGKDK' A
#
# COMPACT_ATOMS: atom_id res chain seq x y z
N MET A 1 24.22 -8.84 10.85
CA MET A 1 23.05 -8.04 11.29
C MET A 1 22.63 -8.58 12.64
N TYR A 2 22.44 -7.72 13.63
CA TYR A 2 21.84 -8.15 14.89
C TYR A 2 20.32 -8.27 14.71
N LEU A 3 19.76 -9.39 15.18
CA LEU A 3 18.32 -9.60 15.28
C LEU A 3 18.01 -9.90 16.76
N PRO A 4 17.01 -9.23 17.35
CA PRO A 4 16.52 -9.55 18.68
C PRO A 4 16.16 -11.03 18.83
N GLU A 5 16.28 -11.56 20.04
CA GLU A 5 16.17 -13.01 20.30
C GLU A 5 14.74 -13.54 20.10
N ASP A 6 13.73 -12.73 20.42
CA ASP A 6 12.32 -12.95 20.11
C ASP A 6 12.08 -13.12 18.61
N ILE A 7 12.66 -12.23 17.79
CA ILE A 7 12.55 -12.29 16.33
C ILE A 7 13.25 -13.54 15.77
N LEU A 8 14.41 -13.91 16.31
CA LEU A 8 15.10 -15.15 15.92
C LEU A 8 14.26 -16.40 16.22
N LEU A 9 13.58 -16.42 17.37
CA LEU A 9 12.70 -17.52 17.74
C LEU A 9 11.53 -17.66 16.78
N GLU A 10 10.90 -16.54 16.41
CA GLU A 10 9.81 -16.53 15.43
C GLU A 10 10.28 -16.96 14.03
N LEU A 11 11.41 -16.45 13.57
CA LEU A 11 12.00 -16.84 12.29
C LEU A 11 12.30 -18.34 12.24
N LYS A 12 12.80 -18.91 13.34
CA LYS A 12 13.06 -20.36 13.44
C LYS A 12 11.78 -21.18 13.41
N ARG A 13 10.71 -20.73 14.07
CA ARG A 13 9.39 -21.37 13.99
C ARG A 13 8.85 -21.34 12.56
N LYS A 14 8.97 -20.19 11.89
CA LYS A 14 8.54 -20.01 10.51
C LYS A 14 9.34 -20.87 9.53
N SER A 15 10.66 -20.91 9.68
CA SER A 15 11.55 -21.72 8.82
C SER A 15 11.22 -23.21 8.91
N ASN A 16 10.92 -23.71 10.12
CA ASN A 16 10.50 -25.10 10.32
C ASN A 16 9.15 -25.39 9.67
N LYS A 17 8.18 -24.47 9.80
CA LYS A 17 6.85 -24.60 9.20
C LYS A 17 6.91 -24.62 7.66
N GLU A 18 7.72 -23.75 7.07
CA GLU A 18 7.86 -23.59 5.62
C GLU A 18 8.91 -24.53 5.01
N LYS A 19 9.56 -25.37 5.81
CA LYS A 19 10.65 -26.27 5.40
C LYS A 19 11.75 -25.55 4.60
N THR A 20 12.10 -24.36 5.05
CA THR A 20 13.11 -23.51 4.41
C THR A 20 14.13 -23.00 5.43
N THR A 21 15.12 -22.22 4.99
CA THR A 21 16.13 -21.63 5.87
C THR A 21 15.72 -20.22 6.31
N ILE A 22 16.16 -19.80 7.50
CA ILE A 22 15.97 -18.42 7.99
C ILE A 22 16.55 -17.41 6.98
N ALA A 23 17.71 -17.72 6.39
CA ALA A 23 18.34 -16.88 5.38
C ALA A 23 17.50 -16.74 4.09
N HIS A 24 16.75 -17.78 3.71
CA HIS A 24 15.82 -17.70 2.58
C HIS A 24 14.64 -16.77 2.90
N ILE A 25 14.05 -16.92 4.10
CA ILE A 25 12.96 -16.05 4.57
C ILE A 25 13.40 -14.59 4.60
N ILE A 26 14.57 -14.30 5.19
CA ILE A 26 15.10 -12.93 5.28
C ILE A 26 15.33 -12.36 3.87
N ARG A 27 15.97 -13.12 2.97
CA ARG A 27 16.22 -12.65 1.60
C ARG A 27 14.95 -12.30 0.86
N ASN A 28 13.92 -13.15 0.95
CA ASN A 28 12.65 -12.88 0.28
C ASN A 28 11.94 -11.68 0.91
N ALA A 29 11.88 -11.61 2.24
CA ALA A 29 11.23 -10.50 2.94
C ALA A 29 11.89 -9.15 2.61
N VAL A 30 13.23 -9.09 2.60
CA VAL A 30 13.97 -7.87 2.24
C VAL A 30 13.77 -7.53 0.76
N SER A 31 13.82 -8.52 -0.14
CA SER A 31 13.58 -8.31 -1.57
C SER A 31 12.17 -7.76 -1.85
N ASP A 32 11.16 -8.33 -1.21
CA ASP A 32 9.76 -7.91 -1.35
C ASP A 32 9.54 -6.53 -0.74
N PHE A 33 10.15 -6.23 0.41
CA PHE A 33 10.11 -4.90 1.02
C PHE A 33 10.68 -3.84 0.07
N LEU A 34 11.87 -4.08 -0.49
CA LEU A 34 12.51 -3.15 -1.42
C LEU A 34 11.74 -3.00 -2.75
N LYS A 35 11.09 -4.07 -3.23
CA LYS A 35 10.21 -3.98 -4.40
C LYS A 35 8.99 -3.10 -4.13
N ARG A 36 8.33 -3.28 -2.98
CA ARG A 36 7.18 -2.46 -2.59
C ARG A 36 7.52 -0.98 -2.41
N GLU A 37 8.73 -0.67 -1.91
CA GLU A 37 9.22 0.71 -1.88
C GLU A 37 9.41 1.28 -3.30
N LYS A 38 10.00 0.49 -4.21
CA LYS A 38 10.21 0.91 -5.60
C LYS A 38 8.92 1.06 -6.42
N GLU A 39 7.88 0.29 -6.10
CA GLU A 39 6.59 0.37 -6.80
C GLU A 39 5.79 1.64 -6.47
N LYS A 40 6.14 2.38 -5.42
CA LYS A 40 5.58 3.72 -5.15
C LYS A 40 6.30 4.80 -5.95
N ASP A 41 6.41 4.59 -7.26
CA ASP A 41 6.84 5.62 -8.19
C ASP A 41 5.61 6.45 -8.59
N TRP A 42 5.21 7.39 -7.72
CA TRP A 42 4.11 8.31 -7.98
C TRP A 42 4.31 9.10 -9.28
N GLU A 43 5.56 9.29 -9.72
CA GLU A 43 5.86 9.96 -11.00
C GLU A 43 5.54 9.09 -12.22
N LYS A 44 5.48 7.76 -12.07
CA LYS A 44 5.11 6.82 -13.15
C LYS A 44 3.71 6.21 -13.02
N ASP A 45 2.95 6.55 -11.99
CA ASP A 45 1.59 6.03 -11.83
C ASP A 45 0.67 6.62 -12.94
N PRO A 46 0.11 5.79 -13.85
CA PRO A 46 -0.77 6.26 -14.93
C PRO A 46 -2.03 6.98 -14.41
N LEU A 47 -2.47 6.67 -13.19
CA LEU A 47 -3.60 7.29 -12.52
C LEU A 47 -3.22 8.61 -11.85
N TRP A 48 -1.93 8.88 -11.62
CA TRP A 48 -1.46 10.14 -11.03
C TRP A 48 -1.87 11.36 -11.87
N ASN A 49 -1.77 11.24 -13.19
CA ASN A 49 -2.22 12.27 -14.13
C ASN A 49 -3.75 12.43 -14.19
N MET A 50 -4.51 11.48 -13.61
CA MET A 50 -5.97 11.57 -13.52
C MET A 50 -6.42 12.35 -12.27
N VAL A 51 -5.55 12.51 -11.28
CA VAL A 51 -5.82 13.33 -10.09
C VAL A 51 -5.96 14.79 -10.52
N GLY A 52 -7.16 15.36 -10.34
CA GLY A 52 -7.48 16.73 -10.75
C GLY A 52 -7.98 16.89 -12.19
N ALA A 53 -8.06 15.81 -12.99
CA ALA A 53 -8.63 15.85 -14.34
C ALA A 53 -10.15 16.11 -14.34
N GLY A 54 -10.83 15.84 -13.22
CA GLY A 54 -12.22 16.19 -13.02
C GLY A 54 -12.36 17.62 -12.51
N SER A 55 -12.63 18.56 -13.42
CA SER A 55 -13.07 19.91 -13.03
C SER A 55 -14.59 19.94 -12.95
N SER A 56 -15.14 20.38 -11.82
CA SER A 56 -16.56 20.68 -11.72
C SER A 56 -16.77 22.17 -11.54
N GLN A 57 -17.80 22.75 -12.17
CA GLN A 57 -18.05 24.20 -12.13
C GLN A 57 -18.46 24.71 -10.73
N GLY A 58 -18.84 23.81 -9.81
CA GLY A 58 -19.10 24.13 -8.41
C GLY A 58 -17.97 23.64 -7.51
N GLY A 59 -17.36 24.51 -6.73
CA GLY A 59 -16.17 24.19 -5.91
C GLY A 59 -16.38 23.15 -4.81
N ASN A 60 -17.60 22.66 -4.59
CA ASN A 60 -17.99 21.86 -3.43
C ASN A 60 -18.77 20.58 -3.77
N ILE A 61 -18.75 20.09 -5.02
CA ILE A 61 -19.53 18.89 -5.40
C ILE A 61 -19.08 17.63 -4.64
N SER A 62 -17.79 17.52 -4.33
CA SER A 62 -17.26 16.40 -3.54
C SER A 62 -17.67 16.47 -2.06
N GLU A 63 -17.91 17.67 -1.53
CA GLU A 63 -18.26 17.90 -0.12
C GLU A 63 -19.77 17.87 0.10
N GLU A 64 -20.55 18.51 -0.77
CA GLU A 64 -22.02 18.61 -0.71
C GLU A 64 -22.71 17.59 -1.63
N HIS A 65 -22.12 16.40 -1.82
CA HIS A 65 -22.63 15.38 -2.75
C HIS A 65 -24.11 15.03 -2.52
N ASP A 66 -24.55 14.93 -1.26
CA ASP A 66 -25.94 14.63 -0.90
C ASP A 66 -26.93 15.69 -1.40
N LYS A 67 -26.54 16.97 -1.36
CA LYS A 67 -27.38 18.07 -1.86
C LYS A 67 -27.54 18.01 -3.38
N TYR A 68 -26.50 17.61 -4.10
CA TYR A 68 -26.55 17.47 -5.56
C TYR A 68 -27.26 16.20 -6.01
N LEU A 69 -27.11 15.09 -5.27
CA LEU A 69 -27.71 13.80 -5.62
C LEU A 69 -29.16 13.66 -5.16
N TYR A 70 -29.50 14.23 -4.00
CA TYR A 70 -30.80 14.03 -3.34
C TYR A 70 -31.58 15.33 -3.09
N GLY A 71 -31.00 16.50 -3.35
CA GLY A 71 -31.70 17.79 -3.18
C GLY A 71 -32.68 18.16 -4.30
N LYS A 72 -32.96 17.26 -5.25
CA LYS A 72 -33.86 17.50 -6.39
C LYS A 72 -35.33 17.19 -6.15
N ASP A 73 -35.71 16.90 -4.91
CA ASP A 73 -37.11 16.76 -4.51
C ASP A 73 -37.56 17.96 -3.65
N LYS A 74 -37.86 19.07 -4.34
CA LYS A 74 -38.86 20.08 -3.94
C LYS A 74 -39.30 20.91 -5.14
#